data_AF-A0A4D4J8B5-F1
#
_entry.id   AF-A0A4D4J8B5-F1
#
_cell.length_a   1.000
_cell.length_b   1.000
_cell.length_c   1.000
_cell.angle_alpha   90.00
_cell.angle_beta   90.00
_cell.angle_gamma   90.00
#
_symmetry.space_group_name_H-M   'P 1'
#
loop_
_entity.id
_entity.type
_entity.pdbx_description
1 polymer ?
#
loop_
_entity_poly.entity_id
_entity_poly.type
_entity_poly.pdbx_seq_one_letter_code
_entity_poly.pdbx_strand_id
1 'polypeptide(L)'
;MVAVPVRPRRQPGLARVPHAIPYQGSKRRLAHTIASLIPADVAVLHEPFAGSAAVTIAARHLGVARATRISDIDEPLMDLWADILGRPAALADEYERLWYEQLDDPRTYYEQVRARFNTAREPRFLLYLLTRCVKAAVRYNRNGEFNQAADHRRLGVRPARMRARLTGASATLAGTTLRTGDYVDVLRTAGQRDVVYLDPPYEGVSYTHDQRYVSGLRRESFERELAMAIRRGTSFIVSYDGASGGRAYGCPLSAELRMLHLLLHAGRSSQATLLGETRDTVESLYLSPALVDRLGGAARVTAILTTDGGDSRSR
;
A
#
# COMPACT_ATOMS: atom_id res chain seq x y z
N MET A 1 5.44 23.51 17.32
CA MET A 1 4.86 22.48 18.21
C MET A 1 5.22 21.12 17.65
N VAL A 2 5.73 20.19 18.47
CA VAL A 2 5.92 18.80 18.05
C VAL A 2 4.53 18.18 17.93
N ALA A 3 4.17 17.69 16.74
CA ALA A 3 2.89 17.02 16.54
C ALA A 3 2.80 15.81 17.48
N VAL A 4 1.71 15.68 18.23
CA VAL A 4 1.48 14.51 19.09
C VAL A 4 1.03 13.36 18.19
N PRO A 5 1.69 12.19 18.20
CA PRO A 5 1.27 11.07 17.40
C PRO A 5 -0.15 10.61 17.75
N VAL A 6 -1.00 10.49 16.74
CA VAL A 6 -2.38 10.01 16.87
C VAL A 6 -2.37 8.49 16.76
N ARG A 7 -3.04 7.80 17.69
CA ARG A 7 -3.22 6.35 17.59
C ARG A 7 -4.26 6.05 16.52
N PRO A 8 -3.95 5.22 15.50
CA PRO A 8 -4.92 4.86 14.48
C PRO A 8 -6.17 4.26 15.09
N ARG A 9 -7.33 4.83 14.73
CA ARG A 9 -8.62 4.24 15.07
C ARG A 9 -8.72 2.89 14.39
N ARG A 10 -8.98 1.82 15.15
CA ARG A 10 -9.35 0.54 14.56
C ARG A 10 -10.81 0.60 14.17
N GLN A 11 -11.07 0.53 12.87
CA GLN A 11 -12.42 0.28 12.37
C GLN A 11 -12.77 -1.21 12.48
N PRO A 12 -13.79 -1.61 13.27
CA PRO A 12 -14.14 -3.02 13.48
C PRO A 12 -14.43 -3.79 12.19
N GLY A 13 -15.06 -3.13 11.20
CA GLY A 13 -15.41 -3.73 9.92
C GLY A 13 -14.20 -4.25 9.11
N LEU A 14 -13.02 -3.68 9.29
CA LEU A 14 -11.83 -4.05 8.53
C LEU A 14 -11.07 -5.27 9.10
N ALA A 15 -11.45 -5.80 10.26
CA ALA A 15 -10.75 -6.94 10.89
C ALA A 15 -10.78 -8.22 10.03
N ARG A 16 -11.78 -8.34 9.15
CA ARG A 16 -11.98 -9.51 8.26
C ARG A 16 -11.76 -9.17 6.78
N VAL A 17 -11.24 -7.99 6.46
CA VAL A 17 -11.10 -7.57 5.05
C VAL A 17 -10.11 -8.49 4.33
N PRO A 18 -10.49 -9.03 3.15
CA PRO A 18 -9.61 -9.92 2.41
C PRO A 18 -8.45 -9.12 1.82
N HIS A 19 -7.23 -9.60 2.05
CA HIS A 19 -6.05 -9.09 1.37
C HIS A 19 -5.44 -10.18 0.51
N ALA A 20 -5.37 -9.94 -0.80
CA ALA A 20 -4.93 -10.91 -1.79
C ALA A 20 -3.48 -11.37 -1.53
N ILE A 21 -2.55 -10.41 -1.51
CA ILE A 21 -1.11 -10.68 -1.49
C ILE A 21 -0.43 -10.10 -0.26
N PRO A 22 0.56 -10.80 0.34
CA PRO A 22 1.48 -10.16 1.27
C PRO A 22 2.39 -9.19 0.50
N TYR A 23 2.74 -8.05 1.11
CA TYR A 23 3.58 -7.05 0.47
C TYR A 23 4.34 -6.23 1.52
N GLN A 24 5.61 -5.98 1.29
CA GLN A 24 6.41 -5.10 2.15
C GLN A 24 5.86 -3.66 2.07
N GLY A 25 5.77 -2.98 3.21
CA GLY A 25 5.22 -1.62 3.27
C GLY A 25 3.69 -1.54 3.26
N SER A 26 3.00 -2.69 3.21
CA SER A 26 1.54 -2.74 3.19
C SER A 26 0.88 -1.94 4.32
N LYS A 27 -0.01 -1.02 3.94
CA LYS A 27 -0.65 -0.04 4.84
C LYS A 27 -1.90 -0.54 5.54
N ARG A 28 -2.10 -1.85 5.68
CA ARG A 28 -3.31 -2.45 6.30
C ARG A 28 -3.65 -1.87 7.67
N ARG A 29 -2.64 -1.61 8.50
CA ARG A 29 -2.84 -1.00 9.83
C ARG A 29 -3.30 0.45 9.75
N LEU A 30 -2.72 1.23 8.83
CA LEU A 30 -3.06 2.63 8.64
C LEU A 30 -4.31 2.83 7.77
N ALA A 31 -4.71 1.83 7.00
CA ALA A 31 -5.88 1.89 6.12
C ALA A 31 -7.16 2.22 6.88
N HIS A 32 -7.29 1.79 8.14
CA HIS A 32 -8.40 2.19 9.01
C HIS A 32 -8.47 3.72 9.21
N THR A 33 -7.32 4.36 9.41
CA THR A 33 -7.21 5.81 9.56
C THR A 33 -7.39 6.51 8.21
N ILE A 34 -6.64 6.08 7.20
CA ILE A 34 -6.61 6.73 5.88
C ILE A 34 -7.99 6.69 5.23
N ALA A 35 -8.71 5.56 5.31
CA ALA A 35 -10.06 5.45 4.78
C ALA A 35 -11.06 6.40 5.47
N SER A 36 -10.83 6.77 6.73
CA SER A 36 -11.67 7.75 7.46
C SER A 36 -11.47 9.19 6.96
N LEU A 37 -10.35 9.46 6.27
CA LEU A 37 -10.00 10.76 5.72
C LEU A 37 -10.42 10.90 4.25
N ILE A 38 -11.08 9.89 3.69
CA ILE A 38 -11.70 9.97 2.37
C ILE A 38 -13.04 10.69 2.55
N PRO A 39 -13.27 11.83 1.85
CA PRO A 39 -14.49 12.61 1.99
C PRO A 39 -15.67 11.86 1.36
N ALA A 40 -16.88 12.07 1.89
CA ALA A 40 -18.09 11.37 1.46
C ALA A 40 -18.50 11.68 0.00
N ASP A 41 -18.02 12.80 -0.55
CA ASP A 41 -18.28 13.26 -1.91
C ASP A 41 -17.24 12.75 -2.93
N VAL A 42 -16.35 11.84 -2.53
CA VAL A 42 -15.29 11.32 -3.41
C VAL A 42 -15.88 10.72 -4.69
N ALA A 43 -15.41 11.22 -5.84
CA ALA A 43 -15.81 10.69 -7.13
C ALA A 43 -15.02 9.42 -7.46
N VAL A 44 -13.69 9.50 -7.46
CA VAL A 44 -12.77 8.37 -7.65
C VAL A 44 -11.65 8.42 -6.62
N LEU A 45 -11.37 7.29 -5.98
CA LEU A 45 -10.14 7.10 -5.20
C LEU A 45 -9.05 6.49 -6.09
N HIS A 46 -7.91 7.15 -6.19
CA HIS A 46 -6.74 6.67 -6.92
C HIS A 46 -5.63 6.24 -5.95
N GLU A 47 -5.02 5.08 -6.16
CA GLU A 47 -3.85 4.60 -5.41
C GLU A 47 -2.74 4.23 -6.41
N PRO A 48 -1.89 5.20 -6.83
CA PRO A 48 -0.89 4.98 -7.88
C PRO A 48 0.47 4.44 -7.39
N PHE A 49 0.52 4.02 -6.12
CA PHE A 49 1.57 3.18 -5.56
C PHE A 49 0.88 1.96 -4.93
N ALA A 50 0.17 1.20 -5.78
CA ALA A 50 -0.79 0.21 -5.31
C ALA A 50 -0.16 -0.79 -4.34
N GLY A 51 0.98 -1.41 -4.69
CA GLY A 51 1.52 -2.50 -3.89
C GLY A 51 0.46 -3.57 -3.59
N SER A 52 0.04 -3.66 -2.32
CA SER A 52 -1.06 -4.56 -1.88
C SER A 52 -2.48 -3.98 -1.95
N ALA A 53 -2.65 -2.76 -2.46
CA ALA A 53 -3.90 -1.99 -2.55
C ALA A 53 -4.67 -1.93 -1.22
N ALA A 54 -3.94 -1.87 -0.09
CA ALA A 54 -4.54 -2.06 1.24
C ALA A 54 -5.54 -0.94 1.57
N VAL A 55 -5.27 0.29 1.11
CA VAL A 55 -6.16 1.43 1.32
C VAL A 55 -7.37 1.35 0.41
N THR A 56 -7.19 1.03 -0.88
CA THR A 56 -8.33 0.85 -1.80
C THR A 56 -9.24 -0.29 -1.35
N ILE A 57 -8.69 -1.43 -0.93
CA ILE A 57 -9.47 -2.54 -0.36
C ILE A 57 -10.30 -2.07 0.84
N ALA A 58 -9.68 -1.34 1.77
CA ALA A 58 -10.37 -0.82 2.95
C ALA A 58 -11.49 0.15 2.54
N ALA A 59 -11.20 1.09 1.64
CA ALA A 59 -12.15 2.10 1.18
C ALA A 59 -13.37 1.47 0.48
N ARG A 60 -13.15 0.46 -0.36
CA ARG A 60 -14.20 -0.32 -1.03
C ARG A 60 -15.03 -1.11 -0.03
N HIS A 61 -14.38 -1.81 0.88
CA HIS A 61 -15.06 -2.64 1.87
C HIS A 61 -15.97 -1.83 2.81
N LEU A 62 -15.53 -0.62 3.18
CA LEU A 62 -16.31 0.30 4.01
C LEU A 62 -17.38 1.08 3.21
N GLY A 63 -17.39 0.97 1.89
CA GLY A 63 -18.30 1.71 1.02
C GLY A 63 -18.02 3.22 0.95
N VAL A 64 -16.86 3.68 1.42
CA VAL A 64 -16.49 5.11 1.39
C VAL A 64 -16.07 5.57 -0.02
N ALA A 65 -15.58 4.67 -0.86
CA ALA A 65 -15.25 4.95 -2.25
C ALA A 65 -15.93 3.93 -3.19
N ARG A 66 -16.84 4.41 -4.05
CA ARG A 66 -17.58 3.55 -5.00
C ARG A 66 -16.84 3.32 -6.31
N ALA A 67 -16.04 4.28 -6.77
CA ALA A 67 -15.17 4.12 -7.91
C ALA A 67 -13.71 4.23 -7.47
N THR A 68 -12.89 3.31 -7.95
CA THR A 68 -11.50 3.15 -7.53
C THR A 68 -10.62 2.86 -8.72
N ARG A 69 -9.40 3.39 -8.69
CA ARG A 69 -8.35 3.11 -9.67
C ARG A 69 -7.06 2.81 -8.93
N ILE A 70 -6.41 1.70 -9.28
CA ILE A 70 -5.10 1.37 -8.73
C ILE A 70 -4.08 1.31 -9.87
N SER A 71 -2.89 1.83 -9.60
CA SER A 71 -1.76 1.71 -10.52
C SER A 71 -0.46 1.54 -9.76
N ASP A 72 0.52 0.96 -10.44
CA ASP A 72 1.88 0.84 -9.98
C ASP A 72 2.81 0.89 -11.20
N ILE A 73 4.06 1.24 -10.99
CA ILE A 73 5.08 1.20 -12.05
C ILE A 73 5.59 -0.23 -12.27
N ASP A 74 5.42 -1.11 -11.27
CA ASP A 74 5.76 -2.53 -11.36
C ASP A 74 4.72 -3.28 -12.23
N GLU A 75 5.02 -3.41 -13.52
CA GLU A 75 4.16 -4.09 -14.50
C GLU A 75 3.80 -5.53 -14.08
N PRO A 76 4.74 -6.42 -13.70
CA PRO A 76 4.39 -7.74 -13.18
C PRO A 76 3.41 -7.74 -12.00
N LEU A 77 3.50 -6.74 -11.12
CA LEU A 77 2.55 -6.60 -10.02
C LEU A 77 1.16 -6.21 -10.52
N MET A 78 1.08 -5.34 -11.52
CA MET A 78 -0.19 -4.92 -12.12
C MET A 78 -0.83 -6.05 -12.94
N ASP A 79 -0.05 -6.88 -13.62
CA ASP A 79 -0.53 -8.10 -14.28
C ASP A 79 -1.09 -9.09 -13.25
N LEU A 80 -0.43 -9.21 -12.09
CA LEU A 80 -0.97 -9.99 -10.99
C LEU A 80 -2.29 -9.42 -10.46
N TRP A 81 -2.43 -8.11 -10.33
CA TRP A 81 -3.72 -7.51 -10.00
C TRP A 81 -4.79 -7.77 -11.06
N ALA A 82 -4.43 -7.76 -12.34
CA ALA A 82 -5.35 -8.10 -13.43
C ALA A 82 -5.89 -9.52 -13.28
N ASP A 83 -5.04 -10.49 -12.97
CA ASP A 83 -5.47 -11.87 -12.72
C ASP A 83 -6.28 -12.02 -11.42
N ILE A 84 -5.91 -11.31 -10.36
CA ILE A 84 -6.66 -11.29 -9.10
C ILE A 84 -8.09 -10.80 -9.34
N LEU A 85 -8.27 -9.73 -10.13
CA LEU A 85 -9.59 -9.16 -10.38
C LEU A 85 -10.38 -9.95 -11.44
N GLY A 86 -9.72 -10.37 -12.52
CA GLY A 86 -10.37 -10.98 -13.69
C GLY A 86 -10.59 -12.48 -13.61
N ARG A 87 -9.66 -13.24 -12.99
CA ARG A 87 -9.70 -14.71 -12.95
C ARG A 87 -9.24 -15.31 -11.61
N PRO A 88 -9.76 -14.85 -10.45
CA PRO A 88 -9.25 -15.21 -9.12
C PRO A 88 -9.26 -16.72 -8.83
N ALA A 89 -10.27 -17.45 -9.32
CA ALA A 89 -10.37 -18.89 -9.11
C ALA A 89 -9.29 -19.67 -9.87
N ALA A 90 -9.07 -19.34 -11.15
CA ALA A 90 -8.03 -19.98 -11.96
C ALA A 90 -6.62 -19.67 -11.42
N LEU A 91 -6.37 -18.43 -10.99
CA LEU A 91 -5.12 -18.06 -10.34
C LEU A 91 -4.91 -18.83 -9.02
N ALA A 92 -5.99 -19.09 -8.26
CA ALA A 92 -5.92 -19.92 -7.06
C ALA A 92 -5.58 -21.38 -7.38
N ASP A 93 -6.16 -21.97 -8.43
CA ASP A 93 -5.87 -23.33 -8.89
C ASP A 93 -4.39 -23.45 -9.34
N GLU A 94 -3.89 -22.45 -10.06
CA GLU A 94 -2.49 -22.35 -10.46
C GLU A 94 -1.55 -22.28 -9.25
N TYR A 95 -1.87 -21.41 -8.29
CA TYR A 95 -1.10 -21.31 -7.04
C TYR A 95 -1.10 -22.62 -6.25
N GLU A 96 -2.26 -23.29 -6.17
CA GLU A 96 -2.44 -24.55 -5.46
C GLU A 96 -1.52 -25.65 -6.02
N ARG A 97 -1.43 -25.78 -7.34
CA ARG A 97 -0.48 -26.71 -7.99
C ARG A 97 0.97 -26.42 -7.59
N LEU A 98 1.41 -25.16 -7.73
CA LEU A 98 2.77 -24.76 -7.32
C LEU A 98 3.03 -25.03 -5.82
N TRP A 99 1.99 -24.87 -4.99
CA TRP A 99 2.08 -25.09 -3.56
C TRP A 99 2.26 -26.56 -3.18
N TYR A 100 1.70 -27.50 -3.95
CA TYR A 100 1.88 -28.94 -3.72
C TYR A 100 3.15 -29.49 -4.39
N GLU A 101 3.49 -29.02 -5.59
CA GLU A 101 4.70 -29.45 -6.33
C GLU A 101 5.99 -29.12 -5.57
N GLN A 102 6.01 -28.02 -4.81
CA GLN A 102 7.19 -27.65 -4.02
C GLN A 102 7.49 -28.59 -2.85
N LEU A 103 6.58 -29.49 -2.45
CA LEU A 103 6.65 -30.13 -1.12
C LEU A 103 7.80 -31.14 -0.98
N ASP A 104 8.28 -31.69 -2.10
CA ASP A 104 9.39 -32.64 -2.12
C ASP A 104 10.74 -31.94 -1.83
N ASP A 105 11.10 -30.94 -2.65
CA ASP A 105 12.25 -30.06 -2.41
C ASP A 105 11.85 -28.58 -2.50
N PRO A 106 11.35 -27.99 -1.40
CA PRO A 106 10.88 -26.61 -1.41
C PRO A 106 11.97 -25.57 -1.70
N ARG A 107 13.24 -25.91 -1.50
CA ARG A 107 14.35 -24.98 -1.70
C ARG A 107 14.68 -24.89 -3.17
N THR A 108 14.93 -26.03 -3.81
CA THR A 108 15.23 -26.09 -5.24
C THR A 108 14.04 -25.66 -6.07
N TYR A 109 12.82 -26.05 -5.68
CA TYR A 109 11.61 -25.65 -6.38
C TYR A 109 11.40 -24.14 -6.38
N TYR A 110 11.71 -23.44 -5.28
CA TYR A 110 11.64 -21.98 -5.26
C TYR A 110 12.57 -21.33 -6.30
N GLU A 111 13.81 -21.83 -6.42
CA GLU A 111 14.77 -21.33 -7.39
C GLU A 111 14.31 -21.57 -8.83
N GLN A 112 13.71 -22.74 -9.09
CA GLN A 112 13.11 -23.06 -10.39
C GLN A 112 11.95 -22.11 -10.72
N VAL A 113 11.02 -21.89 -9.79
CA VAL A 113 9.90 -20.95 -10.01
C VAL A 113 10.41 -19.53 -10.19
N ARG A 114 11.46 -19.11 -9.48
CA ARG A 114 12.11 -17.81 -9.67
C ARG A 114 12.70 -17.66 -11.07
N ALA A 115 13.40 -18.68 -11.56
CA ALA A 115 13.93 -18.69 -12.93
C ALA A 115 12.82 -18.64 -13.98
N ARG A 116 11.73 -19.40 -13.78
CA ARG A 116 10.53 -19.37 -14.64
C ARG A 116 9.88 -18.00 -14.65
N PHE A 117 9.75 -17.33 -13.49
CA PHE A 117 9.23 -15.97 -13.42
C PHE A 117 10.12 -14.97 -14.16
N ASN A 118 11.44 -15.04 -13.98
CA ASN A 118 12.37 -14.12 -14.64
C ASN A 118 12.35 -14.25 -16.17
N THR A 119 11.97 -15.43 -16.68
CA THR A 119 11.82 -15.68 -18.12
C THR A 119 10.42 -15.32 -18.63
N ALA A 120 9.37 -15.86 -17.99
CA ALA A 120 8.00 -15.82 -18.52
C ALA A 120 7.12 -14.70 -17.95
N ARG A 121 7.52 -14.08 -16.82
CA ARG A 121 6.79 -13.00 -16.12
C ARG A 121 5.35 -13.31 -15.72
N GLU A 122 4.97 -14.59 -15.70
CA GLU A 122 3.57 -14.96 -15.41
C GLU A 122 3.15 -14.64 -13.97
N PRO A 123 1.95 -14.05 -13.76
CA PRO A 123 1.43 -13.69 -12.44
C PRO A 123 1.41 -14.79 -11.40
N ARG A 124 1.09 -16.04 -11.80
CA ARG A 124 1.06 -17.19 -10.88
C ARG A 124 2.40 -17.44 -10.19
N PHE A 125 3.51 -17.22 -10.90
CA PHE A 125 4.85 -17.38 -10.33
C PHE A 125 5.15 -16.20 -9.38
N LEU A 126 4.79 -14.97 -9.75
CA LEU A 126 4.93 -13.82 -8.85
C LEU A 126 4.12 -14.01 -7.56
N LEU A 127 2.88 -14.50 -7.65
CA LEU A 127 2.05 -14.81 -6.48
C LEU A 127 2.73 -15.84 -5.58
N TYR A 128 3.24 -16.94 -6.16
CA TYR A 128 4.00 -17.94 -5.43
C TYR A 128 5.20 -17.30 -4.71
N LEU A 129 6.04 -16.55 -5.44
CA LEU A 129 7.24 -15.89 -4.93
C LEU A 129 6.92 -14.90 -3.80
N LEU A 130 5.90 -14.05 -3.94
CA LEU A 130 5.47 -13.09 -2.90
C LEU A 130 5.09 -13.77 -1.59
N THR A 131 4.48 -14.96 -1.65
CA THR A 131 4.12 -15.71 -0.43
C THR A 131 5.31 -16.41 0.24
N ARG A 132 6.41 -16.56 -0.50
CA ARG A 132 7.57 -17.37 -0.12
C ARG A 132 8.83 -16.53 0.12
N CYS A 133 8.94 -15.33 -0.43
CA CYS A 133 10.18 -14.55 -0.36
C CYS A 133 10.34 -13.83 0.99
N VAL A 134 11.59 -13.53 1.34
CA VAL A 134 11.92 -12.82 2.57
C VAL A 134 11.19 -11.47 2.63
N LYS A 135 10.46 -11.26 3.72
CA LYS A 135 9.69 -10.03 4.01
C LYS A 135 8.57 -9.70 2.99
N ALA A 136 8.22 -10.63 2.08
CA ALA A 136 7.26 -10.38 1.00
C ALA A 136 7.59 -9.08 0.21
N ALA A 137 8.88 -8.86 -0.03
CA ALA A 137 9.39 -7.65 -0.65
C ALA A 137 9.75 -7.95 -2.11
N VAL A 138 9.21 -7.16 -3.04
CA VAL A 138 9.60 -7.23 -4.45
C VAL A 138 10.91 -6.48 -4.64
N ARG A 139 11.86 -7.11 -5.33
CA ARG A 139 13.11 -6.48 -5.75
C ARG A 139 13.55 -7.10 -7.07
N TYR A 140 14.05 -6.24 -7.94
CA TYR A 140 14.59 -6.62 -9.22
C TYR A 140 16.04 -6.18 -9.30
N ASN A 141 16.90 -6.98 -9.94
CA ASN A 141 18.25 -6.55 -10.26
C ASN A 141 18.24 -5.56 -11.44
N ARG A 142 19.42 -5.06 -11.83
CA ARG A 142 19.57 -4.15 -12.97
C ARG A 142 19.12 -4.71 -14.33
N ASN A 143 18.98 -6.04 -14.45
CA ASN A 143 18.45 -6.71 -15.63
C ASN A 143 16.92 -6.86 -15.56
N GLY A 144 16.28 -6.30 -14.52
CA GLY A 144 14.86 -6.44 -14.26
C GLY A 144 14.46 -7.78 -13.65
N GLU A 145 15.39 -8.67 -13.30
CA GLU A 145 15.09 -10.02 -12.81
C GLU A 145 14.82 -10.02 -11.30
N PHE A 146 13.78 -10.74 -10.87
CA PHE A 146 13.47 -10.91 -9.46
C PHE A 146 14.60 -11.65 -8.75
N ASN A 147 15.14 -11.05 -7.69
CA ASN A 147 16.37 -11.52 -7.05
C ASN A 147 16.23 -11.86 -5.55
N GLN A 148 15.01 -11.90 -5.03
CA GLN A 148 14.79 -12.18 -3.60
C GLN A 148 14.93 -13.65 -3.25
N ALA A 149 15.53 -13.91 -2.09
CA ALA A 149 15.70 -15.25 -1.53
C ALA A 149 14.40 -15.77 -0.90
N ALA A 150 14.28 -17.10 -0.83
CA ALA A 150 13.20 -17.76 -0.12
C ALA A 150 13.28 -17.52 1.40
N ASP A 151 12.12 -17.38 2.03
CA ASP A 151 11.96 -17.46 3.48
C ASP A 151 11.74 -18.92 3.87
N HIS A 152 12.83 -19.61 4.22
CA HIS A 152 12.84 -21.04 4.52
C HIS A 152 11.99 -21.46 5.74
N ARG A 153 11.45 -20.51 6.51
CA ARG A 153 10.59 -20.78 7.68
C ARG A 153 9.14 -21.08 7.32
N ARG A 154 8.73 -20.90 6.06
CA ARG A 154 7.33 -21.06 5.62
C ARG A 154 7.23 -21.55 4.18
N LEU A 155 6.17 -22.31 3.92
CA LEU A 155 5.84 -22.84 2.59
C LEU A 155 4.87 -21.96 1.79
N GLY A 156 4.58 -20.74 2.26
CA GLY A 156 3.56 -19.87 1.69
C GLY A 156 2.22 -19.96 2.41
N VAL A 157 1.15 -19.49 1.75
CA VAL A 157 -0.22 -19.50 2.27
C VAL A 157 -0.87 -20.82 1.87
N ARG A 158 -1.56 -21.51 2.79
CA ARG A 158 -2.28 -22.74 2.42
C ARG A 158 -3.29 -22.49 1.27
N PRO A 159 -3.43 -23.40 0.28
CA PRO A 159 -4.23 -23.17 -0.92
C PRO A 159 -5.66 -22.68 -0.66
N ALA A 160 -6.42 -23.36 0.21
CA ALA A 160 -7.79 -22.96 0.55
C ALA A 160 -7.88 -21.52 1.10
N ARG A 161 -6.89 -21.10 1.90
CA ARG A 161 -6.82 -19.72 2.42
C ARG A 161 -6.41 -18.72 1.35
N MET A 162 -5.52 -19.12 0.43
CA MET A 162 -5.18 -18.27 -0.72
C MET A 162 -6.40 -18.05 -1.60
N ARG A 163 -7.13 -19.11 -1.97
CA ARG A 163 -8.37 -19.01 -2.73
C ARG A 163 -9.34 -18.01 -2.12
N ALA A 164 -9.64 -18.15 -0.82
CA ALA A 164 -10.53 -17.23 -0.12
C ALA A 164 -10.04 -15.76 -0.13
N ARG A 165 -8.73 -15.53 -0.09
CA ARG A 165 -8.15 -14.17 -0.19
C ARG A 165 -8.31 -13.59 -1.58
N LEU A 166 -8.02 -14.37 -2.63
CA LEU A 166 -8.10 -13.94 -4.01
C LEU A 166 -9.56 -13.63 -4.40
N THR A 167 -10.47 -14.55 -4.12
CA THR A 167 -11.91 -14.37 -4.43
C THR A 167 -12.52 -13.25 -3.61
N GLY A 168 -12.17 -13.13 -2.32
CA GLY A 168 -12.66 -12.04 -1.47
C GLY A 168 -12.15 -10.66 -1.91
N ALA A 169 -10.88 -10.56 -2.31
CA ALA A 169 -10.31 -9.32 -2.81
C ALA A 169 -10.92 -8.92 -4.16
N SER A 170 -11.08 -9.88 -5.09
CA SER A 170 -11.78 -9.68 -6.37
C SER A 170 -13.19 -9.15 -6.16
N ALA A 171 -13.98 -9.78 -5.28
CA ALA A 171 -15.34 -9.34 -4.97
C ALA A 171 -15.36 -7.93 -4.34
N THR A 172 -14.44 -7.63 -3.42
CA THR A 172 -14.36 -6.31 -2.77
C THR A 172 -13.98 -5.21 -3.77
N LEU A 173 -13.06 -5.51 -4.69
CA LEU A 173 -12.54 -4.57 -5.67
C LEU A 173 -13.28 -4.64 -7.02
N ALA A 174 -14.43 -5.31 -7.10
CA ALA A 174 -15.21 -5.43 -8.33
C ALA A 174 -15.45 -4.05 -8.96
N GLY A 175 -15.15 -3.89 -10.25
CA GLY A 175 -15.26 -2.62 -10.97
C GLY A 175 -14.10 -1.63 -10.78
N THR A 176 -13.05 -1.98 -10.02
CA THR A 176 -11.82 -1.17 -9.93
C THR A 176 -11.09 -1.18 -11.26
N THR A 177 -10.65 -0.01 -11.74
CA THR A 177 -9.80 0.08 -12.95
C THR A 177 -8.33 -0.12 -12.60
N LEU A 178 -7.62 -0.86 -13.42
CA LEU A 178 -6.18 -1.10 -13.31
C LEU A 178 -5.42 -0.32 -14.37
N ARG A 179 -4.20 0.12 -14.04
CA ARG A 179 -3.25 0.66 -15.00
C ARG A 179 -1.82 0.39 -14.55
N THR A 180 -0.94 0.03 -15.46
CA THR A 180 0.51 0.12 -15.23
C THR A 180 0.97 1.52 -15.59
N GLY A 181 1.61 2.23 -14.66
CA GLY A 181 2.12 3.56 -14.95
C GLY A 181 2.48 4.39 -13.72
N ASP A 182 3.13 5.53 -14.00
CA ASP A 182 3.66 6.45 -13.00
C ASP A 182 2.53 7.23 -12.27
N TYR A 183 2.78 7.58 -11.00
CA TYR A 183 1.90 8.41 -10.18
C TYR A 183 1.73 9.83 -10.73
N VAL A 184 2.72 10.31 -11.48
CA VAL A 184 2.74 11.64 -12.10
C VAL A 184 1.48 11.87 -12.94
N ASP A 185 1.12 10.91 -13.79
CA ASP A 185 -0.06 11.03 -14.66
C ASP A 185 -1.35 11.05 -13.86
N VAL A 186 -1.44 10.27 -12.78
CA VAL A 186 -2.60 10.29 -11.88
C VAL A 186 -2.73 11.66 -11.22
N LEU A 187 -1.65 12.20 -10.66
CA LEU A 187 -1.67 13.52 -10.04
C LEU A 187 -2.03 14.65 -11.01
N ARG A 188 -1.65 14.52 -12.28
CA ARG A 188 -1.92 15.53 -13.32
C ARG A 188 -3.34 15.46 -13.87
N THR A 189 -3.99 14.30 -13.81
CA THR A 189 -5.31 14.07 -14.42
C THR A 189 -6.45 13.86 -13.42
N ALA A 190 -6.16 13.72 -12.12
CA ALA A 190 -7.16 13.58 -11.07
C ALA A 190 -8.13 14.77 -11.05
N GLY A 191 -9.44 14.48 -11.02
CA GLY A 191 -10.49 15.49 -10.95
C GLY A 191 -10.57 16.17 -9.59
N GLN A 192 -11.28 17.30 -9.50
CA GLN A 192 -11.42 18.08 -8.26
C GLN A 192 -12.11 17.32 -7.12
N ARG A 193 -13.02 16.40 -7.44
CA ARG A 193 -13.70 15.53 -6.46
C ARG A 193 -13.00 14.20 -6.24
N ASP A 194 -11.95 13.89 -6.99
CA ASP A 194 -11.17 12.69 -6.77
C ASP A 194 -10.31 12.85 -5.51
N VAL A 195 -9.80 11.72 -5.00
CA VAL A 195 -8.75 11.71 -3.98
C VAL A 195 -7.63 10.79 -4.44
N VAL A 196 -6.39 11.26 -4.35
CA VAL A 196 -5.20 10.44 -4.64
C VAL A 196 -4.52 10.06 -3.33
N TYR A 197 -4.40 8.76 -3.05
CA TYR A 197 -3.61 8.24 -1.94
C TYR A 197 -2.24 7.79 -2.43
N LEU A 198 -1.18 8.44 -1.94
CA LEU A 198 0.20 8.21 -2.33
C LEU A 198 0.96 7.52 -1.19
N ASP A 199 1.60 6.39 -1.51
CA ASP A 199 2.49 5.65 -0.62
C ASP A 199 3.81 5.32 -1.32
N PRO A 200 4.62 6.36 -1.65
CA PRO A 200 5.85 6.16 -2.40
C PRO A 200 6.88 5.32 -1.63
N PRO A 201 7.86 4.72 -2.33
CA PRO A 201 8.99 4.07 -1.67
C PRO A 201 9.78 5.09 -0.81
N TYR A 202 10.08 4.70 0.42
CA TYR A 202 10.80 5.50 1.42
C TYR A 202 12.23 5.93 0.98
N GLU A 203 12.73 7.05 1.52
CA GLU A 203 14.03 7.67 1.13
C GLU A 203 15.22 6.77 1.49
N GLY A 204 15.12 6.01 2.59
CA GLY A 204 16.15 5.05 3.02
C GLY A 204 16.21 3.73 2.21
N VAL A 205 15.29 3.53 1.25
CA VAL A 205 15.24 2.32 0.40
C VAL A 205 15.38 2.61 -1.09
N SER A 206 15.40 3.90 -1.48
CA SER A 206 15.65 4.35 -2.84
C SER A 206 17.15 4.51 -3.18
N TYR A 207 18.03 4.61 -2.16
CA TYR A 207 19.47 4.85 -2.32
C TYR A 207 20.40 3.69 -1.91
N THR A 208 19.90 2.45 -1.94
CA THR A 208 20.78 1.27 -1.85
C THR A 208 21.12 0.73 -3.24
N HIS A 209 22.34 0.20 -3.40
CA HIS A 209 22.88 -0.39 -4.64
C HIS A 209 21.97 -1.45 -5.31
N ASP A 210 20.95 -1.94 -4.58
CA ASP A 210 19.83 -2.76 -5.06
C ASP A 210 18.57 -1.89 -5.26
N GLN A 211 18.24 -1.62 -6.52
CA GLN A 211 17.06 -0.86 -6.92
C GLN A 211 15.78 -1.64 -6.58
N ARG A 212 14.98 -1.17 -5.62
CA ARG A 212 13.64 -1.74 -5.34
C ARG A 212 12.56 -1.21 -6.29
N TYR A 213 12.85 -0.10 -6.95
CA TYR A 213 12.05 0.54 -7.99
C TYR A 213 12.93 0.68 -9.23
N VAL A 214 12.40 0.30 -10.40
CA VAL A 214 13.10 0.30 -11.70
C VAL A 214 13.69 1.68 -12.04
N SER A 215 13.08 2.75 -11.51
CA SER A 215 13.64 4.11 -11.46
C SER A 215 13.45 4.67 -10.06
N GLY A 216 14.53 4.94 -9.32
CA GLY A 216 14.45 5.53 -7.98
C GLY A 216 13.61 6.82 -7.99
N LEU A 217 12.64 6.93 -7.07
CA LEU A 217 11.85 8.14 -6.91
C LEU A 217 12.71 9.23 -6.25
N ARG A 218 13.11 10.24 -7.02
CA ARG A 218 13.83 11.41 -6.47
C ARG A 218 12.87 12.30 -5.71
N ARG A 219 13.21 12.59 -4.46
CA ARG A 219 12.39 13.41 -3.56
C ARG A 219 12.05 14.77 -4.16
N GLU A 220 13.01 15.46 -4.76
CA GLU A 220 12.80 16.80 -5.34
C GLU A 220 11.79 16.75 -6.49
N SER A 221 11.82 15.65 -7.28
CA SER A 221 10.83 15.45 -8.34
C SER A 221 9.45 15.13 -7.78
N PHE A 222 9.38 14.33 -6.72
CA PHE A 222 8.13 14.03 -6.03
C PHE A 222 7.50 15.29 -5.43
N GLU A 223 8.27 16.09 -4.67
CA GLU A 223 7.81 17.35 -4.07
C GLU A 223 7.35 18.36 -5.15
N ARG A 224 8.03 18.40 -6.31
CA ARG A 224 7.62 19.25 -7.44
C ARG A 224 6.24 18.83 -8.00
N GLU A 225 5.98 17.53 -8.14
CA GLU A 225 4.68 17.04 -8.61
C GLU A 225 3.58 17.29 -7.57
N LEU A 226 3.88 17.15 -6.27
CA LEU A 226 2.96 17.54 -5.19
C LEU A 226 2.64 19.04 -5.24
N ALA A 227 3.64 19.90 -5.42
CA ALA A 227 3.44 21.34 -5.53
C ALA A 227 2.54 21.70 -6.73
N MET A 228 2.70 21.01 -7.86
CA MET A 228 1.83 21.18 -9.03
C MET A 228 0.40 20.71 -8.76
N ALA A 229 0.21 19.58 -8.07
CA ALA A 229 -1.10 19.08 -7.67
C ALA A 229 -1.80 20.03 -6.70
N ILE A 230 -1.06 20.61 -5.74
CA ILE A 230 -1.57 21.63 -4.81
C ILE A 230 -2.07 22.86 -5.57
N ARG A 231 -1.31 23.37 -6.54
CA ARG A 231 -1.73 24.52 -7.36
C ARG A 231 -3.00 24.28 -8.17
N ARG A 232 -3.28 23.02 -8.53
CA ARG A 232 -4.52 22.62 -9.22
C ARG A 232 -5.70 22.39 -8.28
N GLY A 233 -5.50 22.45 -6.96
CA GLY A 233 -6.51 22.10 -5.97
C GLY A 233 -6.81 20.60 -5.91
N THR A 234 -5.87 19.74 -6.32
CA THR A 234 -6.03 18.29 -6.24
C THR A 234 -6.05 17.84 -4.78
N SER A 235 -7.04 17.03 -4.41
CA SER A 235 -7.11 16.41 -3.08
C SER A 235 -6.26 15.16 -3.04
N PHE A 236 -5.28 15.12 -2.14
CA PHE A 236 -4.43 13.94 -1.95
C PHE A 236 -3.97 13.75 -0.50
N ILE A 237 -3.60 12.50 -0.21
CA ILE A 237 -3.00 12.05 1.05
C ILE A 237 -1.66 11.41 0.72
N VAL A 238 -0.60 11.74 1.46
CA VAL A 238 0.70 11.07 1.35
C VAL A 238 1.03 10.36 2.66
N SER A 239 1.24 9.05 2.60
CA SER A 239 1.93 8.30 3.66
C SER A 239 3.42 8.37 3.35
N TYR A 240 4.21 8.87 4.29
CA TYR A 240 5.64 9.05 4.08
C TYR A 240 6.44 8.67 5.33
N ASP A 241 7.75 8.56 5.12
CA ASP A 241 8.74 8.21 6.13
C ASP A 241 8.51 8.95 7.47
N GLY A 242 8.64 8.20 8.57
CA GLY A 242 8.41 8.69 9.93
C GLY A 242 9.46 8.23 10.92
N ALA A 243 9.40 8.70 12.16
CA ALA A 243 10.41 8.43 13.17
C ALA A 243 10.13 7.16 13.99
N SER A 244 11.18 6.46 14.42
CA SER A 244 11.09 5.37 15.39
C SER A 244 12.16 5.54 16.48
N GLY A 245 11.72 5.84 17.70
CA GLY A 245 12.57 5.86 18.91
C GLY A 245 13.81 6.75 18.82
N GLY A 246 13.65 8.03 18.47
CA GLY A 246 14.72 9.03 18.44
C GLY A 246 15.57 9.08 17.16
N ARG A 247 15.42 8.11 16.24
CA ARG A 247 15.93 8.20 14.87
C ARG A 247 14.77 8.53 13.92
N ALA A 248 14.83 9.69 13.28
CA ALA A 248 14.00 10.00 12.13
C ALA A 248 14.43 9.08 10.98
N TYR A 249 13.56 8.18 10.54
CA TYR A 249 13.78 7.51 9.26
C TYR A 249 13.21 8.48 8.22
N GLY A 250 14.10 9.15 7.48
CA GLY A 250 13.74 10.10 6.43
C GLY A 250 13.58 11.56 6.88
N CYS A 251 13.79 12.48 5.96
CA CYS A 251 13.59 13.90 6.18
C CYS A 251 12.13 14.28 5.81
N PRO A 252 11.40 15.02 6.66
CA PRO A 252 10.01 15.43 6.38
C PRO A 252 9.89 16.15 5.05
N LEU A 253 8.78 15.97 4.33
CA LEU A 253 8.49 16.71 3.09
C LEU A 253 8.52 18.22 3.34
N SER A 254 8.92 18.99 2.33
CA SER A 254 9.11 20.44 2.45
C SER A 254 7.89 21.15 3.06
N ALA A 255 8.13 21.97 4.10
CA ALA A 255 7.11 22.79 4.74
C ALA A 255 6.52 23.85 3.79
N GLU A 256 7.22 24.19 2.71
CA GLU A 256 6.75 25.12 1.68
C GLU A 256 5.51 24.61 0.95
N LEU A 257 5.28 23.29 0.95
CA LEU A 257 4.08 22.67 0.39
C LEU A 257 2.82 22.98 1.22
N ARG A 258 2.96 23.50 2.45
CA ARG A 258 1.84 23.89 3.35
C ARG A 258 0.79 22.80 3.54
N MET A 259 1.19 21.54 3.47
CA MET A 259 0.32 20.40 3.73
C MET A 259 0.07 20.27 5.24
N LEU A 260 -1.12 19.80 5.62
CA LEU A 260 -1.36 19.41 7.01
C LEU A 260 -0.54 18.14 7.28
N HIS A 261 0.43 18.24 8.19
CA HIS A 261 1.27 17.13 8.62
C HIS A 261 0.77 16.55 9.93
N LEU A 262 0.48 15.25 9.92
CA LEU A 262 0.04 14.46 11.06
C LEU A 262 1.03 13.34 11.31
N LEU A 263 1.16 12.93 12.56
CA LEU A 263 1.96 11.79 12.98
C LEU A 263 1.02 10.66 13.40
N LEU A 264 1.16 9.48 12.83
CA LEU A 264 0.31 8.32 13.13
C LEU A 264 1.13 7.19 13.77
N HIS A 265 0.63 6.57 14.84
CA HIS A 265 1.27 5.36 15.38
C HIS A 265 1.08 4.16 14.43
N ALA A 266 2.12 3.74 13.71
CA ALA A 266 2.09 2.55 12.85
C ALA A 266 2.19 1.19 13.61
N GLY A 267 2.30 1.27 14.95
CA GLY A 267 2.43 0.13 15.87
C GLY A 267 3.88 -0.18 16.23
N ARG A 268 4.13 -1.32 16.89
CA ARG A 268 5.49 -1.72 17.31
C ARG A 268 6.41 -1.96 16.10
N SER A 269 7.62 -1.43 16.18
CA SER A 269 8.68 -1.64 15.20
C SER A 269 9.07 -3.11 15.15
N SER A 270 8.97 -3.70 13.96
CA SER A 270 9.37 -5.09 13.73
C SER A 270 10.88 -5.30 13.91
N GLN A 271 11.71 -4.29 13.60
CA GLN A 271 13.16 -4.34 13.82
C GLN A 271 13.51 -4.24 15.31
N ALA A 272 12.86 -3.34 16.06
CA ALA A 272 13.08 -3.23 17.50
C ALA A 272 12.63 -4.51 18.23
N THR A 273 11.50 -5.09 17.81
CA THR A 273 11.00 -6.35 18.37
C THR A 273 11.97 -7.51 18.13
N LEU A 274 12.65 -7.55 16.98
CA LEU A 274 13.71 -8.53 16.69
C LEU A 274 14.97 -8.34 17.56
N LEU A 275 15.19 -7.14 18.09
CA LEU A 275 16.28 -6.80 19.00
C LEU A 275 15.86 -6.85 20.49
N GLY A 276 14.66 -7.33 20.80
CA GLY A 276 14.14 -7.41 22.18
C GLY A 276 13.65 -6.07 22.75
N GLU A 277 13.55 -5.02 21.93
CA GLU A 277 13.12 -3.69 22.35
C GLU A 277 11.65 -3.41 21.96
N THR A 278 10.91 -2.71 22.83
CA THR A 278 9.57 -2.19 22.50
C THR A 278 9.68 -0.73 22.06
N ARG A 279 9.72 -0.48 20.74
CA ARG A 279 9.65 0.88 20.17
C ARG A 279 8.42 1.00 19.28
N ASP A 280 7.63 2.05 19.49
CA ASP A 280 6.53 2.40 18.58
C ASP A 280 7.10 3.11 17.34
N THR A 281 6.62 2.69 16.17
CA THR A 281 6.89 3.38 14.91
C THR A 281 5.82 4.44 14.71
N VAL A 282 6.25 5.65 14.38
CA VAL A 282 5.37 6.75 13.97
C VAL A 282 5.57 6.96 12.48
N GLU A 283 4.48 7.15 11.74
CA GLU A 283 4.47 7.40 10.31
C GLU A 283 3.94 8.81 10.02
N SER A 284 4.54 9.49 9.05
CA SER A 284 4.09 10.82 8.64
C SER A 284 2.94 10.69 7.66
N LEU A 285 1.84 11.38 7.94
CA LEU A 285 0.71 11.51 7.03
C LEU A 285 0.54 12.98 6.64
N TYR A 286 0.57 13.28 5.35
CA TYR A 286 0.37 14.62 4.82
C TYR A 286 -0.93 14.70 4.05
N LEU A 287 -1.71 15.77 4.26
CA LEU A 287 -2.92 16.06 3.50
C LEU A 287 -2.73 17.35 2.72
N SER A 288 -3.10 17.34 1.44
CA SER A 288 -3.14 18.54 0.60
C SER A 288 -4.09 19.60 1.18
N PRO A 289 -3.82 20.91 0.98
CA PRO A 289 -4.74 21.97 1.42
C PRO A 289 -6.17 21.77 0.92
N ALA A 290 -6.36 21.41 -0.36
CA ALA A 290 -7.68 21.17 -0.93
C ALA A 290 -8.45 20.05 -0.22
N LEU A 291 -7.78 18.97 0.17
CA LEU A 291 -8.41 17.90 0.95
C LEU A 291 -8.76 18.35 2.37
N VAL A 292 -7.88 19.12 3.01
CA VAL A 292 -8.13 19.66 4.35
C VAL A 292 -9.38 20.55 4.33
N ASP A 293 -9.50 21.41 3.33
CA ASP A 293 -10.68 22.28 3.16
C ASP A 293 -11.95 21.46 2.91
N ARG A 294 -11.89 20.44 2.04
CA ARG A 294 -13.00 19.50 1.80
C ARG A 294 -13.44 18.75 3.06
N LEU A 295 -12.53 18.46 3.97
CA LEU A 295 -12.81 17.81 5.25
C LEU A 295 -13.28 18.79 6.33
N GLY A 296 -13.41 20.09 6.05
CA GLY A 296 -13.87 21.11 6.99
C GLY A 296 -12.75 21.71 7.86
N GLY A 297 -11.51 21.70 7.38
CA GLY A 297 -10.35 22.30 8.03
C GLY A 297 -9.58 21.38 8.98
N ALA A 298 -8.39 21.83 9.38
CA ALA A 298 -7.44 21.01 10.17
C ALA A 298 -7.98 20.53 11.53
N ALA A 299 -8.83 21.34 12.18
CA ALA A 299 -9.49 20.95 13.43
C ALA A 299 -10.44 19.77 13.22
N ARG A 300 -11.21 19.78 12.12
CA ARG A 300 -12.13 18.69 11.78
C ARG A 300 -11.38 17.43 11.39
N VAL A 301 -10.28 17.55 10.64
CA VAL A 301 -9.38 16.42 10.34
C VAL A 301 -8.88 15.77 11.63
N THR A 302 -8.36 16.56 12.58
CA THR A 302 -7.92 16.03 13.88
C THR A 302 -9.06 15.35 14.62
N ALA A 303 -10.25 15.95 14.65
CA ALA A 303 -11.42 15.37 15.29
C ALA A 303 -11.84 14.02 14.69
N ILE A 304 -11.82 13.87 13.35
CA ILE A 304 -12.10 12.58 12.67
C ILE A 304 -11.18 11.47 13.17
N LEU A 305 -9.95 11.82 13.53
CA LEU A 305 -8.92 10.87 13.98
C LEU A 305 -8.96 10.59 15.49
N THR A 306 -9.49 11.50 16.30
CA THR A 306 -9.45 11.41 17.77
C THR A 306 -10.80 11.16 18.45
N THR A 307 -11.93 11.44 17.80
CA THR A 307 -13.24 11.14 18.40
C THR A 307 -13.59 9.66 18.24
N ASP A 308 -13.71 8.97 19.38
CA ASP A 308 -14.41 7.69 19.45
C ASP A 308 -15.84 7.91 18.94
N GLY A 309 -16.25 7.12 17.96
CA GLY A 309 -17.60 7.17 17.42
C GLY A 309 -18.62 6.68 18.44
N GLY A 310 -18.94 7.53 19.42
CA GLY A 310 -20.22 7.49 20.11
C GLY A 310 -21.28 7.87 19.09
N ASP A 311 -22.21 6.95 18.90
CA ASP A 311 -23.39 7.10 18.06
C ASP A 311 -24.11 8.43 18.38
N SER A 312 -24.05 9.38 17.45
CA SER A 312 -24.84 10.62 17.49
C SER A 312 -25.91 10.64 16.39
N ARG A 313 -26.47 9.46 16.08
CA ARG A 313 -27.77 9.34 15.40
C ARG A 313 -28.84 8.87 16.39
N SER A 314 -29.17 9.74 17.33
CA SER A 314 -30.48 9.72 17.99
C SER A 314 -30.90 11.15 18.34
N ARG A 315 -31.47 11.85 17.36
CA ARG A 315 -32.55 12.83 17.52
C ARG A 315 -33.36 12.87 16.23
#